data_AF-A0A1H5PGC0-F1
#
_entry.id   AF-A0A1H5PGC0-F1
#
_cell.length_a   1.000
_cell.length_b   1.000
_cell.length_c   1.000
_cell.angle_alpha   90.00
_cell.angle_beta   90.00
_cell.angle_gamma   90.00
#
_symmetry.space_group_name_H-M   'P 1'
#
loop_
_entity.id
_entity.type
_entity.pdbx_description
1 polymer ?
#
loop_
_entity_poly.entity_id
_entity_poly.type
_entity_poly.pdbx_seq_one_letter_code
_entity_poly.pdbx_strand_id
1 'polypeptide(L)' 'MSIIAVTGASGYIDGRLVPLLLDQDHDVRFLTRRRDALRDVPWSKKVRVLVGEWDRSESQ' A
#
# COMPACT_ATOMS: atom_id res chain seq x y z
N MET A 1 -11.22 -11.60 7.26
CA MET A 1 -10.65 -10.28 7.63
C MET A 1 -9.19 -10.47 7.98
N SER A 2 -8.28 -9.87 7.20
CA SER A 2 -6.83 -10.00 7.39
C SER A 2 -6.17 -8.66 7.12
N ILE A 3 -5.02 -8.42 7.75
CA ILE A 3 -4.18 -7.25 7.47
C ILE A 3 -3.25 -7.60 6.31
N ILE A 4 -3.31 -6.83 5.22
CA ILE A 4 -2.51 -7.06 4.03
C ILE A 4 -1.62 -5.85 3.80
N ALA A 5 -0.30 -6.09 3.79
CA ALA A 5 0.68 -5.09 3.44
C ALA A 5 1.00 -5.18 1.94
N VAL A 6 0.85 -4.06 1.24
CA VAL A 6 1.17 -3.92 -0.19
C VAL A 6 2.42 -3.05 -0.29
N THR A 7 3.47 -3.60 -0.90
CA THR A 7 4.77 -2.95 -1.12
C THR A 7 5.09 -2.94 -2.61
N GLY A 8 6.05 -2.11 -3.05
CA GLY A 8 6.50 -2.08 -4.46
C GLY A 8 5.45 -1.58 -5.46
N ALA A 9 4.36 -1.01 -4.95
CA ALA A 9 3.17 -0.65 -5.70
C ALA A 9 3.27 0.73 -6.40
N SER A 10 4.43 1.07 -6.96
CA SER A 10 4.58 2.30 -7.76
C SER A 10 4.06 2.16 -9.20
N GLY A 11 3.28 1.13 -9.52
CA GLY A 11 2.71 0.93 -10.84
C GLY A 11 1.58 -0.10 -10.90
N TYR A 12 0.53 0.27 -11.64
CA TYR A 12 -0.63 -0.45 -12.23
C TYR A 12 -1.32 -1.59 -11.47
N ILE A 13 -0.57 -2.48 -10.82
CA ILE A 13 -1.09 -3.63 -10.05
C ILE A 13 -1.83 -3.17 -8.79
N ASP A 14 -1.35 -2.09 -8.17
CA ASP A 14 -1.91 -1.47 -6.98
C ASP A 14 -3.30 -0.86 -7.20
N GLY A 15 -3.50 -0.21 -8.35
CA GLY A 15 -4.77 0.38 -8.75
C GLY A 15 -5.90 -0.65 -8.90
N ARG A 16 -5.58 -1.93 -9.15
CA ARG A 16 -6.56 -3.01 -9.32
C ARG A 16 -6.64 -3.95 -8.13
N LEU A 17 -5.52 -4.25 -7.47
CA LEU A 17 -5.48 -5.16 -6.34
C LEU A 17 -6.11 -4.53 -5.09
N VAL A 18 -5.79 -3.27 -4.79
CA VAL A 18 -6.26 -2.63 -3.56
C VAL A 18 -7.79 -2.52 -3.49
N PRO A 19 -8.50 -2.11 -4.56
CA PRO A 19 -9.97 -2.14 -4.57
C PRO A 19 -10.55 -3.52 -4.25
N LEU A 20 -9.98 -4.59 -4.81
CA LEU A 20 -10.46 -5.95 -4.59
C LEU A 20 -10.25 -6.40 -3.14
N LEU A 21 -9.11 -6.05 -2.53
CA LEU A 21 -8.86 -6.36 -1.12
C LEU A 21 -9.78 -5.58 -0.19
N LEU A 22 -10.06 -4.32 -0.51
CA LEU A 22 -11.00 -3.49 0.25
C LEU A 22 -12.45 -4.00 0.12
N ASP A 23 -12.85 -4.48 -1.06
CA ASP A 23 -14.18 -5.05 -1.31
C ASP A 23 -14.42 -6.36 -0.53
N GLN A 24 -13.36 -7.08 -0.21
CA GLN A 24 -13.38 -8.29 0.63
C GLN A 24 -13.22 -7.99 2.13
N ASP A 25 -13.39 -6.73 2.55
CA ASP A 25 -13.21 -6.28 3.93
C ASP A 25 -11.84 -6.68 4.50
N HIS A 26 -10.74 -6.38 3.81
CA HIS A 26 -9.38 -6.47 4.37
C HIS A 26 -8.84 -5.10 4.83
N ASP A 27 -8.01 -5.10 5.88
CA ASP A 27 -7.25 -3.90 6.30
C ASP A 27 -5.98 -3.80 5.43
N VAL A 28 -5.96 -2.83 4.51
CA VAL A 28 -4.87 -2.65 3.57
C VAL A 28 -3.90 -1.57 4.05
N ARG A 29 -2.62 -1.95 4.15
CA ARG A 29 -1.52 -1.07 4.50
C ARG A 29 -0.58 -0.93 3.31
N PHE A 30 -0.29 0.31 2.93
CA PHE A 30 0.49 0.61 1.76
C PHE A 30 1.85 1.18 2.16
N LEU A 31 2.94 0.54 1.75
CA LEU A 31 4.29 1.04 1.98
C LEU A 31 4.80 1.76 0.72
N THR A 32 5.12 3.04 0.85
CA THR A 32 5.67 3.86 -0.23
C THR A 32 6.84 4.71 0.24
N ARG A 33 7.77 4.99 -0.67
CA ARG A 33 8.86 5.97 -0.43
C ARG A 33 8.36 7.42 -0.46
N ARG A 34 7.23 7.67 -1.13
CA ARG A 34 6.66 9.03 -1.27
C ARG A 34 5.17 9.04 -0.95
N ARG A 35 4.77 9.91 -0.01
CA ARG A 35 3.39 10.01 0.49
C ARG A 35 2.38 10.45 -0.58
N ASP A 36 2.84 11.19 -1.57
CA ASP A 36 2.05 11.76 -2.66
C ASP A 36 1.76 10.76 -3.79
N ALA A 37 2.38 9.57 -3.79
CA ALA A 37 2.18 8.54 -4.82
C ALA A 37 0.72 8.07 -4.96
N LEU A 38 -0.12 8.30 -3.95
CA LEU A 38 -1.52 7.88 -3.91
C LEU A 38 -2.50 9.06 -3.98
N ARG A 39 -2.05 10.28 -4.26
CA ARG A 39 -2.91 11.47 -4.17
C ARG A 39 -4.11 11.43 -5.12
N ASP A 40 -3.92 10.80 -6.28
CA ASP A 40 -4.91 10.76 -7.37
C ASP A 40 -5.69 9.44 -7.43
N VAL A 41 -5.45 8.48 -6.54
CA VAL A 41 -6.19 7.19 -6.55
C VAL A 41 -7.44 7.26 -5.66
N PRO A 42 -8.64 6.85 -6.14
CA PRO A 42 -9.91 7.02 -5.42
C PRO A 42 -9.99 6.32 -4.06
N TRP A 43 -9.26 5.22 -3.91
CA TRP A 43 -9.25 4.40 -2.69
C TRP A 43 -8.18 4.83 -1.67
N SER A 44 -7.36 5.85 -1.98
CA SER A 44 -6.25 6.30 -1.11
C SER A 44 -6.67 6.63 0.32
N LYS A 45 -7.89 7.14 0.50
CA LYS A 45 -8.44 7.48 1.82
C LYS A 45 -8.89 6.27 2.65
N LYS A 46 -8.99 5.10 2.03
CA LYS A 46 -9.46 3.85 2.65
C LYS A 46 -8.33 2.94 3.12
N VAL A 47 -7.08 3.33 2.88
CA VAL A 47 -5.90 2.54 3.24
C VAL A 47 -5.01 3.30 4.20
N ARG A 48 -4.20 2.57 4.98
CA ARG A 48 -3.17 3.18 5.81
C ARG A 48 -1.86 3.30 5.03
N VAL A 49 -1.44 4.54 4.76
CA VAL A 49 -0.17 4.81 4.06
C VAL A 49 0.98 4.92 5.06
N LEU A 50 1.94 4.02 4.93
CA LEU A 50 3.21 4.02 5.64
C LEU A 50 4.28 4.57 4.71
N VAL A 51 4.99 5.60 5.17
CA VAL A 51 6.15 6.14 4.45
C VAL A 51 7.38 5.45 5.02
N GLY A 52 8.10 4.75 4.17
CA GLY A 52 9.30 4.02 4.55
C GLY A 52 10.06 3.55 3.34
N GLU A 53 11.36 3.42 3.51
CA GLU A 53 12.24 2.82 2.52
C GLU A 53 12.53 1.39 2.97
N TRP A 54 12.55 0.46 2.00
CA TRP A 54 13.07 -0.88 2.27
C TRP A 54 14.59 -0.79 2.26
N ASP A 55 15.16 -0.40 3.40
CA ASP A 55 16.60 -0.55 3.59
C ASP A 55 16.87 -2.03 3.87
N ARG A 56 17.69 -2.65 3.02
CA ARG A 56 18.21 -3.98 3.28
C ARG A 56 19.42 -3.83 4.19
N SER A 57 19.21 -3.59 5.47
CA SER A 57 20.25 -3.80 6.48
C SER A 57 19.67 -4.35 7.78
N GLU A 58 19.39 -5.65 7.81
CA GLU A 58 19.79 -6.44 8.97
C GLU A 58 21.14 -7.07 8.62
N SER A 59 22.20 -6.43 9.08
CA SER A 59 23.44 -7.12 9.43
C SER A 59 23.63 -6.91 10.91
N GLN A 60 23.12 -7.86 11.69
CA GLN A 60 23.64 -8.21 13.01
C GLN A 60 23.36 -9.70 13.25
#